data_AF-A0A933YXM8-F1
#
_entry.id   AF-A0A933YXM8-F1
#
_cell.length_a   1.000
_cell.length_b   1.000
_cell.length_c   1.000
_cell.angle_alpha   90.00
_cell.angle_beta   90.00
_cell.angle_gamma   90.00
#
_symmetry.space_group_name_H-M   'P 1'
#
loop_
_entity.id
_entity.type
_entity.pdbx_description
1 polymer ?
#
loop_
_entity_poly.entity_id
_entity_poly.type
_entity_poly.pdbx_seq_one_letter_code
_entity_poly.pdbx_strand_id
1 'polypeptide(L)'
;MISLTSCSNKYPLKRLLLALAGICCCGLAGCASQSVGYPLFSSSVPSWGPKIAVYPIENLSGAPAPLRELQEELAATLQRAGARIVDQAALDGFFERHWVRYVGGIDEATSAALRDETGADAVLITNLELYNEQFPPRIAMMARLVSTVDLPEIRWMDSYARTGDEAPGLLGLGIIDDPVRLRGLGFEYLETSMRKFIMNPPEREHKVSAREIRENKPFTISDLMDKMKDEPRQSADEPVNGRPWFSQVGELVSYRYQPRTWYSSHDVLDDQLRSIALIPFLDLSTRKYGAEVLVLHLAKQLVLDGRFKVVELGVIRDKILVSRIIMTSGISNSNIDVISNSLGVELVINGKLFDYLESNTAGQNPKVDFSLQMFERDTRKILWNSHSRNQGNDGVFFFDVGQVSTASALTDRMSQSLVNRLNENASEKR
;
A
#
# COMPACT_ATOMS: atom_id res chain seq x y z
N MET A 1 -27.71 -13.79 -55.23
CA MET A 1 -27.46 -14.12 -56.64
C MET A 1 -26.30 -13.25 -57.09
N ILE A 2 -25.34 -13.84 -57.82
CA ILE A 2 -24.02 -13.33 -58.21
C ILE A 2 -22.90 -13.56 -57.17
N SER A 3 -21.98 -14.39 -57.64
CA SER A 3 -20.73 -14.90 -57.10
C SER A 3 -19.58 -13.91 -57.31
N LEU A 4 -18.51 -14.00 -56.52
CA LEU A 4 -17.12 -14.13 -56.99
C LEU A 4 -16.13 -14.28 -55.81
N THR A 5 -15.58 -15.49 -55.70
CA THR A 5 -14.15 -15.88 -55.54
C THR A 5 -13.25 -15.10 -54.57
N SER A 6 -12.75 -15.72 -53.49
CA SER A 6 -11.58 -16.65 -53.42
C SER A 6 -10.22 -15.96 -53.43
N CYS A 7 -9.48 -16.04 -52.31
CA CYS A 7 -8.05 -16.32 -52.31
C CYS A 7 -7.60 -16.87 -50.93
N SER A 8 -7.22 -18.15 -50.93
CA SER A 8 -6.55 -18.85 -49.83
C SER A 8 -5.04 -18.71 -50.01
N ASN A 9 -4.27 -18.51 -48.93
CA ASN A 9 -2.82 -18.67 -49.00
C ASN A 9 -2.34 -19.70 -47.96
N LYS A 10 -1.81 -20.81 -48.48
CA LYS A 10 -1.20 -21.93 -47.76
C LYS A 10 0.31 -21.78 -47.88
N TYR A 11 1.05 -21.87 -46.77
CA TYR A 11 2.50 -22.03 -46.80
C TYR A 11 2.87 -23.52 -46.65
N PRO A 12 3.70 -24.10 -47.55
CA PRO A 12 4.11 -25.49 -47.46
C PRO A 12 5.48 -25.69 -46.80
N LEU A 13 5.55 -26.76 -46.01
CA LEU A 13 6.74 -27.51 -45.62
C LEU A 13 7.52 -27.99 -46.87
N LYS A 14 8.85 -27.79 -46.92
CA LYS A 14 9.77 -28.72 -47.61
C LYS A 14 11.12 -28.82 -46.91
N ARG A 15 11.50 -30.09 -46.74
CA ARG A 15 12.76 -30.66 -46.24
C ARG A 15 13.94 -30.33 -47.16
N LEU A 16 15.14 -30.21 -46.59
CA LEU A 16 16.38 -30.57 -47.26
C LEU A 16 17.31 -31.30 -46.28
N LEU A 17 17.59 -32.56 -46.61
CA LEU A 17 18.57 -33.46 -46.01
C LEU A 17 19.74 -33.52 -46.99
N LEU A 18 20.98 -33.34 -46.53
CA LEU A 18 22.12 -34.08 -47.09
C LEU A 18 23.31 -34.09 -46.14
N ALA A 19 23.76 -35.32 -45.89
CA ALA A 19 24.89 -35.71 -45.07
C ALA A 19 26.21 -35.61 -45.85
N LEU A 20 27.31 -35.46 -45.12
CA LEU A 20 28.60 -36.03 -45.52
C LEU A 20 29.33 -36.57 -44.28
N ALA A 21 29.75 -37.82 -44.42
CA ALA A 21 30.41 -38.66 -43.43
C ALA A 21 31.93 -38.69 -43.67
N GLY A 22 32.67 -39.06 -42.62
CA GLY A 22 34.10 -39.42 -42.66
C GLY A 22 34.65 -39.50 -41.22
N ILE A 23 34.41 -40.60 -40.49
CA ILE A 23 35.29 -41.78 -40.34
C ILE A 23 36.63 -41.44 -39.64
N CYS A 24 36.85 -41.91 -38.40
CA CYS A 24 37.69 -43.09 -38.10
C CYS A 24 38.02 -43.25 -36.60
N CYS A 25 37.61 -44.40 -36.05
CA CYS A 25 38.29 -45.29 -35.09
C CYS A 25 39.16 -44.75 -33.93
N CYS A 26 38.75 -45.09 -32.70
CA CYS A 26 39.43 -46.05 -31.79
C CYS A 26 39.22 -45.67 -30.31
N GLY A 27 38.85 -46.64 -29.47
CA GLY A 27 39.05 -46.55 -28.02
C GLY A 27 37.82 -46.91 -27.18
N LEU A 28 37.63 -48.21 -26.95
CA LEU A 28 36.83 -48.72 -25.84
C LEU A 28 37.49 -48.31 -24.51
N ALA A 29 36.82 -47.48 -23.72
CA ALA A 29 37.07 -47.34 -22.30
C ALA A 29 35.72 -47.19 -21.60
N GLY A 30 35.32 -48.24 -20.87
CA GLY A 30 34.17 -48.18 -19.98
C GLY A 30 34.46 -47.20 -18.86
N CYS A 31 33.75 -46.06 -18.85
CA CYS A 31 33.64 -45.23 -17.66
C CYS A 31 32.42 -45.70 -16.88
N ALA A 32 32.70 -46.43 -15.80
CA ALA A 32 31.75 -46.67 -14.74
C ALA A 32 31.12 -45.34 -14.30
N SER A 33 29.79 -45.25 -14.37
CA SER A 33 29.04 -44.13 -13.81
C SER A 33 29.13 -44.23 -12.28
N GLN A 34 30.15 -43.60 -11.71
CA GLN A 34 30.12 -43.23 -10.29
C GLN A 34 29.12 -42.09 -10.16
N SER A 35 27.98 -42.39 -9.57
CA SER A 35 27.08 -41.39 -9.01
C SER A 35 27.85 -40.64 -7.93
N VAL A 36 28.46 -39.52 -8.30
CA VAL A 36 28.98 -38.53 -7.35
C VAL A 36 27.76 -37.98 -6.63
N GLY A 37 27.51 -38.52 -5.44
CA GLY A 37 26.58 -37.94 -4.48
C GLY A 37 27.09 -36.55 -4.14
N TYR A 38 26.54 -35.53 -4.77
CA TYR A 38 26.66 -34.17 -4.26
C TYR A 38 26.08 -34.19 -2.85
N PRO A 39 26.81 -33.77 -1.81
CA PRO A 39 26.18 -33.51 -0.54
C PRO A 39 25.07 -32.49 -0.82
N LEU A 40 23.82 -32.89 -0.52
CA LEU A 40 22.73 -31.96 -0.39
C LEU A 40 23.15 -30.99 0.71
N PHE A 41 23.76 -29.88 0.31
CA PHE A 41 23.77 -28.69 1.12
C PHE A 41 22.29 -28.33 1.27
N SER A 42 21.72 -28.78 2.38
CA SER A 42 20.57 -28.12 2.99
C SER A 42 21.06 -26.73 3.37
N SER A 43 21.14 -25.84 2.38
CA SER A 43 21.21 -24.41 2.61
C SER A 43 19.87 -24.06 3.25
N SER A 44 19.81 -24.12 4.58
CA SER A 44 18.74 -23.49 5.33
C SER A 44 18.74 -22.04 4.88
N VAL A 45 17.76 -21.65 4.07
CA VAL A 45 17.53 -20.26 3.72
C VAL A 45 17.45 -19.51 5.05
N PRO A 46 18.28 -18.48 5.29
CA PRO A 46 18.25 -17.74 6.53
C PRO A 46 16.84 -17.24 6.78
N SER A 47 16.19 -17.75 7.81
CA SER A 47 14.84 -17.33 8.17
C SER A 47 14.90 -15.97 8.83
N TRP A 48 14.07 -15.02 8.40
CA TRP A 48 14.01 -13.69 8.99
C TRP A 48 12.61 -13.36 9.50
N GLY A 49 12.57 -12.44 10.47
CA GLY A 49 11.35 -11.81 10.93
C GLY A 49 10.43 -12.63 11.85
N PRO A 50 9.26 -12.06 12.20
CA PRO A 50 8.18 -12.74 12.92
C PRO A 50 7.63 -13.94 12.13
N LYS A 51 6.93 -14.85 12.81
CA LYS A 51 6.14 -15.89 12.12
C LYS A 51 4.83 -15.28 11.60
N ILE A 52 4.64 -15.31 10.28
CA ILE A 52 3.56 -14.61 9.57
C ILE A 52 2.49 -15.61 9.11
N ALA A 53 1.23 -15.37 9.49
CA ALA A 53 0.08 -16.01 8.86
C ALA A 53 -0.33 -15.23 7.60
N VAL A 54 -0.35 -15.86 6.43
CA VAL A 54 -0.75 -15.21 5.17
C VAL A 54 -2.22 -15.49 4.92
N TYR A 55 -3.07 -14.50 5.15
CA TYR A 55 -4.52 -14.63 4.95
C TYR A 55 -4.89 -14.70 3.47
N PRO A 56 -6.03 -15.32 3.11
CA PRO A 56 -6.53 -15.32 1.75
C PRO A 56 -6.70 -13.90 1.20
N ILE A 57 -6.27 -13.68 -0.05
CA ILE A 57 -6.44 -12.38 -0.72
C ILE A 57 -7.93 -12.01 -0.82
N GLU A 58 -8.25 -10.81 -0.34
CA GLU A 58 -9.57 -10.22 -0.49
C GLU A 58 -9.69 -9.49 -1.84
N ASN A 59 -10.78 -9.75 -2.57
CA ASN A 59 -11.02 -9.13 -3.87
C ASN A 59 -11.84 -7.84 -3.75
N LEU A 60 -11.15 -6.70 -3.82
CA LEU A 60 -11.76 -5.36 -3.92
C LEU A 60 -11.84 -4.85 -5.36
N SER A 61 -11.31 -5.59 -6.34
CA SER A 61 -11.28 -5.19 -7.75
C SER A 61 -12.67 -5.08 -8.39
N GLY A 62 -13.68 -5.72 -7.79
CA GLY A 62 -15.02 -5.80 -8.36
C GLY A 62 -15.12 -6.65 -9.63
N ALA A 63 -13.99 -7.19 -10.11
CA ALA A 63 -13.90 -8.09 -11.26
C ALA A 63 -13.53 -9.52 -10.80
N PRO A 64 -13.85 -10.56 -11.60
CA PRO A 64 -13.34 -11.91 -11.34
C PRO A 64 -11.81 -11.95 -11.36
N ALA A 65 -11.21 -12.64 -10.40
CA ALA A 65 -9.76 -12.81 -10.28
C ALA A 65 -9.41 -14.20 -9.73
N PRO A 66 -8.27 -14.79 -10.12
CA PRO A 66 -7.83 -16.12 -9.69
C PRO A 66 -7.18 -16.07 -8.29
N LEU A 67 -7.98 -15.79 -7.25
CA LEU A 67 -7.47 -15.45 -5.91
C LEU A 67 -6.62 -16.55 -5.27
N ARG A 68 -6.91 -17.83 -5.54
CA ARG A 68 -6.16 -18.95 -4.97
C ARG A 68 -4.76 -19.02 -5.56
N GLU A 69 -4.67 -18.88 -6.88
CA GLU A 69 -3.42 -18.85 -7.62
C GLU A 69 -2.56 -17.65 -7.18
N LEU A 70 -3.18 -16.47 -7.04
CA LEU A 70 -2.50 -15.28 -6.50
C LEU A 70 -1.97 -15.50 -5.08
N GLN A 71 -2.74 -16.17 -4.23
CA GLN A 71 -2.35 -16.50 -2.85
C GLN A 71 -1.13 -17.43 -2.82
N GLU A 72 -1.17 -18.51 -3.61
CA GLU A 72 -0.09 -19.49 -3.70
C GLU A 72 1.20 -18.85 -4.21
N GLU A 73 1.10 -18.00 -5.23
CA GLU A 73 2.24 -17.26 -5.77
C GLU A 73 2.85 -16.27 -4.75
N LEU A 74 2.03 -15.54 -4.00
CA LEU A 74 2.49 -14.64 -2.94
C LEU A 74 3.19 -15.42 -1.83
N ALA A 75 2.58 -16.49 -1.34
CA ALA A 75 3.15 -17.35 -0.30
C ALA A 75 4.49 -17.97 -0.75
N ALA A 76 4.55 -18.49 -1.98
CA ALA A 76 5.78 -19.03 -2.56
C ALA A 76 6.87 -17.96 -2.71
N THR A 77 6.51 -16.72 -3.04
CA THR A 77 7.45 -15.59 -3.14
C THR A 77 8.07 -15.27 -1.78
N LEU A 78 7.26 -15.18 -0.74
CA LEU A 78 7.70 -14.94 0.63
C LEU A 78 8.56 -16.09 1.19
N GLN A 79 8.16 -17.34 0.94
CA GLN A 79 8.92 -18.52 1.38
C GLN A 79 10.29 -18.60 0.70
N ARG A 80 10.36 -18.36 -0.63
CA ARG A 80 11.64 -18.30 -1.36
C ARG A 80 12.55 -17.20 -0.84
N ALA A 81 11.98 -16.09 -0.37
CA ALA A 81 12.73 -15.00 0.23
C ALA A 81 13.21 -15.30 1.66
N GLY A 82 12.75 -16.38 2.30
CA GLY A 82 13.14 -16.79 3.65
C GLY A 82 12.20 -16.30 4.76
N ALA A 83 11.00 -15.82 4.43
CA ALA A 83 10.02 -15.44 5.45
C ALA A 83 9.51 -16.67 6.23
N ARG A 84 9.33 -16.53 7.55
CA ARG A 84 8.76 -17.58 8.40
C ARG A 84 7.24 -17.56 8.28
N ILE A 85 6.67 -18.46 7.48
CA ILE A 85 5.23 -18.50 7.22
C ILE A 85 4.56 -19.65 8.00
N VAL A 86 3.35 -19.42 8.51
CA VAL A 86 2.48 -20.47 9.08
C VAL A 86 2.09 -21.46 7.98
N ASP A 87 2.11 -22.75 8.30
CA ASP A 87 1.69 -23.79 7.37
C ASP A 87 0.25 -23.59 6.90
N GLN A 88 0.00 -23.77 5.60
CA GLN A 88 -1.32 -23.51 5.00
C GLN A 88 -2.40 -24.43 5.58
N ALA A 89 -2.12 -25.71 5.81
CA ALA A 89 -3.10 -26.64 6.37
C ALA A 89 -3.44 -26.30 7.83
N ALA A 90 -2.46 -25.79 8.59
CA ALA A 90 -2.71 -25.29 9.94
C ALA A 90 -3.63 -24.05 9.92
N LEU A 91 -3.43 -23.14 8.97
CA LEU A 91 -4.23 -21.94 8.81
C LEU A 91 -5.66 -22.24 8.31
N ASP A 92 -5.81 -23.15 7.34
CA ASP A 92 -7.11 -23.59 6.85
C ASP A 92 -7.93 -24.26 7.96
N GLY A 93 -7.30 -25.17 8.73
CA GLY A 93 -7.95 -25.79 9.87
C GLY A 93 -8.32 -24.78 10.97
N PHE A 94 -7.54 -23.71 11.14
CA PHE A 94 -7.90 -22.62 12.05
C PHE A 94 -9.16 -21.89 11.57
N PHE A 95 -9.23 -21.51 10.29
CA PHE A 95 -10.41 -20.83 9.73
C PHE A 95 -11.68 -21.67 9.84
N GLU A 96 -11.58 -22.98 9.63
CA GLU A 96 -12.71 -23.90 9.80
C GLU A 96 -13.18 -23.99 11.26
N ARG A 97 -12.25 -24.08 12.22
CA ARG A 97 -12.58 -24.17 13.65
C ARG A 97 -13.18 -22.88 14.23
N HIS A 98 -12.64 -21.73 13.82
CA HIS A 98 -13.07 -20.41 14.31
C HIS A 98 -14.14 -19.75 13.44
N TRP A 99 -14.54 -20.40 12.35
CA TRP A 99 -15.60 -19.94 11.45
C TRP A 99 -15.33 -18.53 10.95
N VAL A 100 -14.07 -18.26 10.59
CA VAL A 100 -13.63 -16.93 10.16
C VAL A 100 -14.27 -16.64 8.80
N ARG A 101 -15.29 -15.77 8.80
CA ARG A 101 -16.05 -15.39 7.60
C ARG A 101 -15.46 -14.20 6.85
N TYR A 102 -14.68 -13.37 7.56
CA TYR A 102 -14.09 -12.16 7.01
C TYR A 102 -12.57 -12.26 7.06
N VAL A 103 -11.94 -12.25 5.89
CA VAL A 103 -10.49 -12.35 5.70
C VAL A 103 -9.83 -11.00 5.38
N GLY A 104 -10.65 -9.96 5.19
CA GLY A 104 -10.19 -8.61 4.89
C GLY A 104 -9.68 -7.83 6.10
N GLY A 105 -9.57 -8.46 7.27
CA GLY A 105 -9.17 -7.87 8.55
C GLY A 105 -9.11 -8.94 9.63
N ILE A 106 -8.56 -8.59 10.80
CA ILE A 106 -8.57 -9.45 11.98
C ILE A 106 -9.02 -8.66 13.22
N ASP A 107 -9.91 -9.24 14.01
CA ASP A 107 -10.36 -8.68 15.30
C ASP A 107 -9.47 -9.16 16.46
N GLU A 108 -9.67 -8.60 17.65
CA GLU A 108 -8.89 -8.92 18.85
C GLU A 108 -8.97 -10.40 19.24
N ALA A 109 -10.17 -11.00 19.21
CA ALA A 109 -10.39 -12.37 19.66
C ALA A 109 -9.79 -13.38 18.67
N THR A 110 -10.03 -13.17 17.36
CA THR A 110 -9.47 -13.99 16.29
C THR A 110 -7.95 -13.88 16.25
N SER A 111 -7.39 -12.69 16.49
CA SER A 111 -5.94 -12.46 16.57
C SER A 111 -5.29 -13.23 17.72
N ALA A 112 -5.87 -13.16 18.93
CA ALA A 112 -5.39 -13.91 20.08
C ALA A 112 -5.45 -15.43 19.83
N ALA A 113 -6.57 -15.93 19.32
CA ALA A 113 -6.73 -17.35 19.01
C ALA A 113 -5.73 -17.84 17.94
N LEU A 114 -5.51 -17.04 16.88
CA LEU A 114 -4.56 -17.38 15.83
C LEU A 114 -3.14 -17.49 16.37
N ARG A 115 -2.72 -16.54 17.21
CA ARG A 115 -1.41 -16.56 17.86
C ARG A 115 -1.27 -17.80 18.76
N ASP A 116 -2.26 -18.06 19.60
CA ASP A 116 -2.19 -19.14 20.59
C ASP A 116 -2.20 -20.53 19.91
N GLU A 117 -2.91 -20.72 18.79
CA GLU A 117 -2.96 -22.00 18.07
C GLU A 117 -1.82 -22.21 17.07
N THR A 118 -1.43 -21.16 16.33
CA THR A 118 -0.47 -21.29 15.21
C THR A 118 0.91 -20.75 15.53
N GLY A 119 1.06 -19.99 16.62
CA GLY A 119 2.27 -19.26 16.97
C GLY A 119 2.58 -18.09 16.02
N ALA A 120 1.58 -17.59 15.27
CA ALA A 120 1.75 -16.44 14.40
C ALA A 120 1.95 -15.17 15.24
N ASP A 121 3.05 -14.45 15.03
CA ASP A 121 3.35 -13.15 15.64
C ASP A 121 2.73 -11.99 14.84
N ALA A 122 2.38 -12.25 13.58
CA ALA A 122 1.77 -11.28 12.68
C ALA A 122 0.88 -11.94 11.61
N VAL A 123 -0.03 -11.15 11.05
CA VAL A 123 -0.89 -11.54 9.92
C VAL A 123 -0.61 -10.64 8.73
N LEU A 124 -0.36 -11.25 7.57
CA LEU A 124 -0.30 -10.55 6.30
C LEU A 124 -1.67 -10.61 5.64
N ILE A 125 -2.30 -9.45 5.49
CA ILE A 125 -3.58 -9.27 4.82
C ILE A 125 -3.32 -8.58 3.48
N THR A 126 -3.84 -9.14 2.40
CA THR A 126 -3.65 -8.61 1.04
C THR A 126 -4.99 -8.37 0.37
N ASN A 127 -5.11 -7.21 -0.26
CA ASN A 127 -6.28 -6.74 -0.97
C ASN A 127 -5.92 -6.54 -2.45
N LEU A 128 -6.69 -7.16 -3.34
CA LEU A 128 -6.59 -6.94 -4.78
C LEU A 128 -7.57 -5.82 -5.18
N GLU A 129 -7.05 -4.63 -5.49
CA GLU A 129 -7.83 -3.41 -5.76
C GLU A 129 -8.17 -3.21 -7.24
N LEU A 130 -7.33 -3.74 -8.13
CA LEU A 130 -7.51 -3.72 -9.57
C LEU A 130 -6.93 -4.99 -10.17
N TYR A 131 -7.69 -5.64 -11.05
CA TYR A 131 -7.23 -6.81 -11.79
C TYR A 131 -7.82 -6.81 -13.18
N ASN A 132 -6.97 -6.71 -14.19
CA ASN A 132 -7.36 -6.85 -15.59
C ASN A 132 -6.21 -7.48 -16.38
N GLU A 133 -6.46 -8.61 -17.02
CA GLU A 133 -5.47 -9.29 -17.86
C GLU A 133 -5.52 -8.85 -19.33
N GLN A 134 -6.55 -8.10 -19.74
CA GLN A 134 -6.66 -7.57 -21.10
C GLN A 134 -5.62 -6.49 -21.33
N PHE A 135 -5.08 -6.43 -22.54
CA PHE A 135 -4.08 -5.43 -22.89
C PHE A 135 -4.65 -3.99 -22.84
N PRO A 136 -3.95 -3.03 -22.20
CA PRO A 136 -2.77 -3.24 -21.37
C PRO A 136 -3.16 -3.87 -20.01
N PRO A 137 -2.44 -4.91 -19.54
CA PRO A 137 -2.77 -5.55 -18.27
C PRO A 137 -2.65 -4.55 -17.12
N ARG A 138 -3.52 -4.65 -16.12
CA ARG A 138 -3.58 -3.76 -14.97
C ARG A 138 -3.64 -4.56 -13.68
N ILE A 139 -2.85 -4.14 -12.70
CA ILE A 139 -2.91 -4.71 -11.37
C ILE A 139 -2.73 -3.62 -10.32
N ALA A 140 -3.52 -3.70 -9.26
CA ALA A 140 -3.29 -2.96 -8.03
C ALA A 140 -3.53 -3.88 -6.84
N MET A 141 -2.56 -3.91 -5.94
CA MET A 141 -2.57 -4.72 -4.74
C MET A 141 -2.05 -3.91 -3.56
N MET A 142 -2.64 -4.12 -2.40
CA MET A 142 -2.24 -3.54 -1.13
C MET A 142 -2.00 -4.68 -0.16
N ALA A 143 -0.90 -4.63 0.58
CA ALA A 143 -0.63 -5.58 1.64
C ALA A 143 -0.32 -4.85 2.94
N ARG A 144 -0.74 -5.45 4.06
CA ARG A 144 -0.46 -4.93 5.39
C ARG A 144 -0.12 -6.05 6.37
N LEU A 145 0.84 -5.77 7.23
CA LEU A 145 1.29 -6.65 8.28
C LEU A 145 0.70 -6.15 9.61
N VAL A 146 -0.16 -6.98 10.20
CA VAL A 146 -0.86 -6.70 11.45
C VAL A 146 -0.20 -7.48 12.58
N SER A 147 0.12 -6.81 13.69
CA SER A 147 0.63 -7.46 14.89
C SER A 147 -0.46 -8.32 15.55
N THR A 148 -0.14 -9.56 15.93
CA THR A 148 -1.01 -10.36 16.82
C THR A 148 -0.62 -10.25 18.28
N VAL A 149 0.46 -9.52 18.57
CA VAL A 149 0.88 -9.17 19.93
C VAL A 149 0.01 -7.99 20.38
N ASP A 150 -0.72 -8.20 21.49
CA ASP A 150 -1.68 -7.26 22.08
C ASP A 150 -2.86 -6.89 21.15
N LEU A 151 -3.26 -5.61 21.15
CA LEU A 151 -4.32 -5.07 20.32
C LEU A 151 -3.85 -5.02 18.86
N PRO A 152 -4.60 -5.60 17.89
CA PRO A 152 -4.17 -5.63 16.50
C PRO A 152 -3.93 -4.23 15.94
N GLU A 153 -2.67 -3.94 15.63
CA GLU A 153 -2.23 -2.68 15.01
C GLU A 153 -1.47 -2.95 13.72
N ILE A 154 -1.59 -2.04 12.76
CA ILE A 154 -0.88 -2.12 11.49
C ILE A 154 0.57 -1.68 11.72
N ARG A 155 1.51 -2.60 11.47
CA ARG A 155 2.96 -2.35 11.61
C ARG A 155 3.58 -1.86 10.33
N TRP A 156 3.22 -2.50 9.22
CA TRP A 156 3.68 -2.18 7.88
C TRP A 156 2.50 -2.24 6.91
N MET A 157 2.53 -1.38 5.92
CA MET A 157 1.54 -1.37 4.85
C MET A 157 2.17 -0.75 3.62
N ASP A 158 1.95 -1.38 2.47
CA ASP A 158 2.39 -0.84 1.18
C ASP A 158 1.49 -1.30 0.05
N SER A 159 1.55 -0.59 -1.08
CA SER A 159 0.77 -0.89 -2.27
C SER A 159 1.61 -0.83 -3.53
N TYR A 160 1.23 -1.67 -4.47
CA TYR A 160 1.74 -1.68 -5.83
C TYR A 160 0.55 -1.53 -6.78
N ALA A 161 0.56 -0.51 -7.62
CA ALA A 161 -0.44 -0.28 -8.65
C ALA A 161 0.27 0.08 -9.95
N ARG A 162 -0.01 -0.66 -11.02
CA ARG A 162 0.66 -0.48 -12.30
C ARG A 162 -0.17 -0.96 -13.49
N THR A 163 -0.02 -0.25 -14.61
CA THR A 163 -0.49 -0.69 -15.92
C THR A 163 0.67 -1.14 -16.81
N GLY A 164 0.45 -2.13 -17.66
CA GLY A 164 1.45 -2.71 -18.55
C GLY A 164 2.09 -1.71 -19.51
N ASP A 165 1.39 -0.65 -19.89
CA ASP A 165 1.87 0.42 -20.77
C ASP A 165 2.28 1.71 -20.03
N GLU A 166 2.38 1.69 -18.69
CA GLU A 166 2.64 2.90 -17.89
C GLU A 166 4.05 3.49 -18.09
N ALA A 167 5.02 2.67 -18.43
CA ALA A 167 6.40 3.09 -18.68
C ALA A 167 6.93 2.47 -19.98
N PRO A 168 6.38 2.87 -21.15
CA PRO A 168 6.68 2.21 -22.41
C PRO A 168 8.15 2.41 -22.82
N GLY A 169 8.82 3.44 -22.32
CA GLY A 169 10.23 3.72 -22.59
C GLY A 169 10.50 4.06 -24.07
N LEU A 170 11.78 4.09 -24.44
CA LEU A 170 12.18 4.34 -25.83
C LEU A 170 11.72 3.18 -26.72
N LEU A 171 10.98 3.49 -27.80
CA LEU A 171 10.43 2.52 -28.75
C LEU A 171 9.45 1.49 -28.17
N GLY A 172 8.85 1.73 -26.99
CA GLY A 172 7.87 0.81 -26.40
C GLY A 172 8.49 -0.43 -25.73
N LEU A 173 9.82 -0.49 -25.56
CA LEU A 173 10.52 -1.63 -24.96
C LEU A 173 10.17 -1.92 -23.50
N GLY A 174 9.61 -0.93 -22.79
CA GLY A 174 9.17 -1.05 -21.40
C GLY A 174 7.72 -1.51 -21.24
N ILE A 175 6.98 -1.73 -22.33
CA ILE A 175 5.62 -2.28 -22.28
C ILE A 175 5.68 -3.72 -21.74
N ILE A 176 4.82 -3.99 -20.77
CA ILE A 176 4.60 -5.30 -20.18
C ILE A 176 3.22 -5.77 -20.65
N ASP A 177 3.21 -6.65 -21.65
CA ASP A 177 2.01 -7.27 -22.21
C ASP A 177 1.58 -8.52 -21.44
N ASP A 178 2.53 -9.23 -20.81
CA ASP A 178 2.28 -10.41 -19.99
C ASP A 178 1.75 -10.06 -18.58
N PRO A 179 0.49 -10.43 -18.25
CA PRO A 179 -0.09 -10.22 -16.92
C PRO A 179 0.66 -10.97 -15.81
N VAL A 180 1.26 -12.12 -16.11
CA VAL A 180 2.01 -12.92 -15.13
C VAL A 180 3.27 -12.18 -14.71
N ARG A 181 4.01 -11.63 -15.68
CA ARG A 181 5.17 -10.77 -15.41
C ARG A 181 4.79 -9.52 -14.62
N LEU A 182 3.71 -8.82 -15.01
CA LEU A 182 3.26 -7.60 -14.31
C LEU A 182 2.92 -7.89 -12.84
N ARG A 183 2.25 -9.02 -12.59
CA ARG A 183 1.92 -9.50 -11.25
C ARG A 183 3.15 -9.88 -10.43
N GLY A 184 4.09 -10.63 -11.02
CA GLY A 184 5.33 -11.04 -10.34
C GLY A 184 6.11 -9.84 -9.80
N LEU A 185 6.18 -8.74 -10.58
CA LEU A 185 6.78 -7.49 -10.13
C LEU A 185 6.08 -6.88 -8.90
N GLY A 186 4.75 -7.01 -8.82
CA GLY A 186 3.99 -6.54 -7.66
C GLY A 186 4.29 -7.35 -6.39
N PHE A 187 4.35 -8.68 -6.49
CA PHE A 187 4.71 -9.53 -5.35
C PHE A 187 6.16 -9.33 -4.90
N GLU A 188 7.10 -9.19 -5.85
CA GLU A 188 8.50 -8.87 -5.54
C GLU A 188 8.63 -7.50 -4.85
N TYR A 189 7.87 -6.50 -5.31
CA TYR A 189 7.85 -5.18 -4.68
C TYR A 189 7.36 -5.24 -3.23
N LEU A 190 6.21 -5.89 -2.99
CA LEU A 190 5.63 -6.01 -1.64
C LEU A 190 6.54 -6.81 -0.71
N GLU A 191 7.13 -7.92 -1.18
CA GLU A 191 8.11 -8.70 -0.42
C GLU A 191 9.30 -7.82 -0.04
N THR A 192 9.88 -7.11 -1.00
CA THR A 192 11.09 -6.31 -0.76
C THR A 192 10.80 -5.14 0.19
N SER A 193 9.66 -4.47 0.04
CA SER A 193 9.21 -3.42 0.95
C SER A 193 9.02 -3.94 2.37
N MET A 194 8.30 -5.06 2.53
CA MET A 194 8.04 -5.68 3.83
C MET A 194 9.32 -6.14 4.50
N ARG A 195 10.21 -6.82 3.76
CA ARG A 195 11.50 -7.28 4.27
C ARG A 195 12.36 -6.10 4.70
N LYS A 196 12.41 -5.02 3.92
CA LYS A 196 13.13 -3.79 4.29
C LYS A 196 12.61 -3.23 5.61
N PHE A 197 11.28 -3.18 5.78
CA PHE A 197 10.67 -2.74 7.04
C PHE A 197 11.02 -3.67 8.21
N ILE A 198 10.91 -4.99 8.05
CA ILE A 198 11.19 -5.93 9.15
C ILE A 198 12.66 -5.88 9.57
N MET A 199 13.57 -5.73 8.62
CA MET A 199 15.01 -5.68 8.89
C MET A 199 15.48 -4.33 9.42
N ASN A 200 14.77 -3.24 9.08
CA ASN A 200 15.07 -1.89 9.53
C ASN A 200 13.75 -1.15 9.80
N PRO A 201 13.08 -1.45 10.92
CA PRO A 201 11.84 -0.78 11.26
C PRO A 201 12.13 0.70 11.49
N PRO A 202 11.32 1.62 10.94
CA PRO A 202 11.51 3.04 11.20
C PRO A 202 11.39 3.30 12.69
N GLU A 203 12.34 4.05 13.25
CA GLU A 203 12.24 4.53 14.63
C GLU A 203 10.99 5.40 14.73
N ARG A 204 9.98 4.94 15.49
CA ARG A 204 8.83 5.77 15.85
C ARG A 204 9.34 6.79 16.85
N GLU A 205 9.74 7.98 16.39
CA GLU A 205 10.24 9.04 17.27
C GLU A 205 9.16 9.39 18.29
N HIS A 206 9.40 9.01 19.55
CA HIS A 206 8.58 9.45 20.67
C HIS A 206 8.99 10.89 21.00
N LYS A 207 8.56 11.86 20.19
CA LYS A 207 8.89 13.25 20.47
C LYS A 207 8.06 13.72 21.67
N VAL A 208 8.77 14.04 22.74
CA VAL A 208 8.22 14.67 23.94
C VAL A 208 7.49 15.94 23.49
N SER A 209 6.24 16.12 23.91
CA SER A 209 5.44 17.25 23.45
C SER A 209 6.15 18.56 23.81
N ALA A 210 6.06 19.58 22.96
CA ALA A 210 6.61 20.91 23.26
C ALA A 210 6.05 21.48 24.58
N ARG A 211 4.86 21.02 24.99
CA ARG A 211 4.24 21.32 26.29
C ARG A 211 4.97 20.66 27.45
N GLU A 212 5.26 19.36 27.36
CA GLU A 212 6.01 18.63 28.38
C GLU A 212 7.46 19.15 28.48
N ILE A 213 8.06 19.57 27.37
CA ILE A 213 9.35 20.27 27.38
C ILE A 213 9.23 21.64 28.09
N ARG A 214 8.16 22.40 27.86
CA ARG A 214 7.90 23.69 28.54
C ARG A 214 7.57 23.53 30.02
N GLU A 215 6.90 22.47 30.41
CA GLU A 215 6.53 22.18 31.80
C GLU A 215 7.73 21.62 32.59
N ASN A 216 8.65 20.87 31.95
CA ASN A 216 9.85 20.31 32.60
C ASN A 216 11.14 21.14 32.43
N LYS A 217 11.20 22.13 31.55
CA LYS A 217 12.31 23.09 31.46
C LYS A 217 11.77 24.52 31.57
N PRO A 218 12.01 25.23 32.68
CA PRO A 218 11.72 26.66 32.73
C PRO A 218 12.56 27.33 31.64
N PHE A 219 11.91 28.05 30.73
CA PHE A 219 12.58 28.83 29.69
C PHE A 219 13.53 29.82 30.35
N THR A 220 14.84 29.63 30.15
CA THR A 220 15.86 30.51 30.73
C THR A 220 16.31 31.55 29.71
N ILE A 221 16.71 32.73 30.19
CA ILE A 221 17.26 33.80 29.32
C ILE A 221 18.49 33.31 28.52
N SER A 222 19.23 32.32 29.03
CA SER A 222 20.32 31.67 28.31
C SER A 222 19.85 30.91 27.07
N ASP A 223 18.70 30.24 27.11
CA ASP A 223 18.16 29.48 25.97
C ASP A 223 17.73 30.42 24.83
N LEU A 224 17.24 31.62 25.17
CA LEU A 224 16.95 32.69 24.21
C LEU A 224 18.24 33.22 23.58
N MET A 225 19.28 33.42 24.39
CA MET A 225 20.59 33.94 23.94
C MET A 225 21.33 32.95 23.03
N ASP A 226 21.22 31.65 23.28
CA ASP A 226 21.80 30.62 22.41
C ASP A 226 21.03 30.49 21.09
N LYS A 227 19.69 30.54 21.12
CA LYS A 227 18.87 30.59 19.90
C LYS A 227 19.17 31.81 19.02
N MET A 228 19.42 32.97 19.63
CA MET A 228 19.78 34.19 18.89
C MET A 228 21.18 34.13 18.26
N LYS A 229 22.06 33.24 18.71
CA LYS A 229 23.38 33.03 18.10
C LYS A 229 23.35 32.06 16.91
N ASP A 230 22.40 31.13 16.92
CA ASP A 230 22.29 30.06 15.93
C ASP A 230 21.31 30.34 14.79
N GLU A 231 20.57 31.46 14.82
CA GLU A 231 19.80 31.92 13.67
C GLU A 231 20.71 32.65 12.66
N PRO A 232 21.06 32.05 11.51
CA PRO A 232 21.66 32.81 10.44
C PRO A 232 20.64 33.85 10.00
N ARG A 233 21.00 35.13 10.11
CA ARG A 233 20.25 36.24 9.51
C ARG A 233 20.06 35.91 8.02
N GLN A 234 18.86 35.50 7.63
CA GLN A 234 18.48 35.45 6.22
C GLN A 234 18.54 36.86 5.68
N SER A 235 19.67 37.18 5.05
CA SER A 235 19.85 38.36 4.22
C SER A 235 18.85 38.30 3.08
N ALA A 236 17.97 39.29 3.00
CA ALA A 236 16.89 39.37 2.02
C ALA A 236 17.35 39.65 0.57
N ASP A 237 18.63 39.41 0.25
CA ASP A 237 19.21 39.63 -1.07
C ASP A 237 20.11 38.45 -1.46
N GLU A 238 19.51 37.29 -1.76
CA GLU A 238 20.14 36.30 -2.63
C GLU A 238 19.35 36.21 -3.95
N PRO A 239 20.00 36.42 -5.11
CA PRO A 239 19.33 36.29 -6.38
C PRO A 239 18.99 34.80 -6.61
N VAL A 240 17.70 34.50 -6.78
CA VAL A 240 17.19 33.22 -7.26
C VAL A 240 17.67 32.99 -8.70
N ASN A 241 18.94 32.61 -8.87
CA ASN A 241 19.52 32.26 -10.16
C ASN A 241 20.57 31.16 -9.97
N GLY A 242 20.19 29.93 -10.31
CA GLY A 242 21.12 28.80 -10.31
C GLY A 242 20.52 27.42 -10.07
N ARG A 243 19.21 27.31 -9.75
CA ARG A 243 18.57 25.99 -9.65
C ARG A 243 18.30 25.45 -11.07
N PRO A 244 18.75 24.23 -11.40
CA PRO A 244 18.45 23.62 -12.69
C PRO A 244 16.93 23.44 -12.86
N TRP A 245 16.38 23.70 -14.05
CA TRP A 245 14.92 23.66 -14.28
C TRP A 245 14.25 22.33 -13.89
N PHE A 246 15.00 21.21 -13.83
CA PHE A 246 14.49 19.91 -13.41
C PHE A 246 14.26 19.77 -11.90
N SER A 247 14.90 20.58 -11.03
CA SER A 247 14.58 20.57 -9.60
C SER A 247 13.24 21.26 -9.29
N GLN A 248 12.79 22.17 -10.16
CA GLN A 248 11.46 22.78 -10.08
C GLN A 248 10.34 21.79 -10.43
N VAL A 249 10.63 20.74 -11.20
CA VAL A 249 9.65 19.69 -11.52
C VAL A 249 9.27 18.89 -10.28
N GLY A 250 10.22 18.63 -9.37
CA GLY A 250 9.95 17.94 -8.10
C GLY A 250 9.02 18.73 -7.16
N GLU A 251 9.26 20.04 -7.03
CA GLU A 251 8.39 20.95 -6.25
C GLU A 251 7.02 21.16 -6.93
N LEU A 252 6.95 21.27 -8.26
CA LEU A 252 5.68 21.36 -9.00
C LEU A 252 4.82 20.08 -8.91
N VAL A 253 5.44 18.92 -8.67
CA VAL A 253 4.73 17.65 -8.46
C VAL A 253 4.13 17.56 -7.06
N SER A 254 4.72 18.19 -6.03
CA SER A 254 4.22 18.11 -4.65
C SER A 254 2.92 18.90 -4.43
N TYR A 255 2.74 20.03 -5.13
CA TYR A 255 1.52 20.85 -5.02
C TYR A 255 0.31 20.28 -5.76
N ARG A 256 0.53 19.40 -6.75
CA ARG A 256 -0.55 18.91 -7.63
C ARG A 256 -1.66 18.16 -6.89
N TYR A 257 -1.27 17.35 -5.91
CA TYR A 257 -2.18 16.49 -5.15
C TYR A 257 -2.61 17.12 -3.83
N GLN A 258 -2.25 18.39 -3.58
CA GLN A 258 -2.67 19.06 -2.37
C GLN A 258 -4.20 19.17 -2.32
N PRO A 259 -4.78 19.06 -1.12
CA PRO A 259 -6.20 19.26 -0.94
C PRO A 259 -6.67 20.59 -1.51
N ARG A 260 -7.81 20.56 -2.21
CA ARG A 260 -8.47 21.75 -2.80
C ARG A 260 -9.00 22.68 -1.73
N THR A 261 -9.52 22.11 -0.65
CA THR A 261 -9.85 22.84 0.57
C THR A 261 -9.17 22.18 1.75
N TRP A 262 -8.73 23.01 2.68
CA TRP A 262 -8.06 22.59 3.90
C TRP A 262 -8.50 23.49 5.04
N TYR A 263 -8.89 22.86 6.14
CA TYR A 263 -9.09 23.50 7.42
C TYR A 263 -8.35 22.70 8.46
N SER A 264 -7.58 23.36 9.32
CA SER A 264 -7.01 22.77 10.52
C SER A 264 -7.34 23.68 11.70
N SER A 265 -7.77 23.11 12.82
CA SER A 265 -7.68 23.82 14.09
C SER A 265 -6.20 24.03 14.37
N HIS A 266 -5.81 25.26 14.73
CA HIS A 266 -4.41 25.63 14.94
C HIS A 266 -3.82 24.96 16.19
N ASP A 267 -4.65 24.31 17.00
CA ASP A 267 -4.25 23.47 18.10
C ASP A 267 -4.34 21.99 17.70
N VAL A 268 -3.51 21.16 18.31
CA VAL A 268 -3.75 19.72 18.51
C VAL A 268 -3.19 18.70 17.50
N LEU A 269 -2.01 18.91 16.93
CA LEU A 269 -1.12 17.78 16.65
C LEU A 269 0.18 18.07 17.39
N ASP A 270 0.28 17.53 18.61
CA ASP A 270 1.58 17.48 19.27
C ASP A 270 2.43 16.40 18.59
N ASP A 271 3.72 16.46 18.89
CA ASP A 271 4.73 15.57 18.33
C ASP A 271 4.65 14.14 18.97
N GLN A 272 3.62 13.84 19.76
CA GLN A 272 3.44 12.55 20.43
C GLN A 272 2.81 11.48 19.54
N LEU A 273 3.18 10.23 19.80
CA LEU A 273 2.63 9.05 19.12
C LEU A 273 1.18 8.80 19.57
N ARG A 274 0.20 9.09 18.69
CA ARG A 274 -1.24 8.98 19.03
C ARG A 274 -1.91 7.78 18.38
N SER A 275 -2.87 7.19 19.08
CA SER A 275 -3.70 6.10 18.53
C SER A 275 -4.78 6.64 17.59
N ILE A 276 -4.95 6.01 16.42
CA ILE A 276 -5.89 6.46 15.40
C ILE A 276 -6.72 5.31 14.81
N ALA A 277 -8.02 5.56 14.63
CA ALA A 277 -8.93 4.66 13.92
C ALA A 277 -9.48 5.31 12.64
N LEU A 278 -9.48 4.55 11.55
CA LEU A 278 -10.16 4.92 10.31
C LEU A 278 -11.52 4.20 10.26
N ILE A 279 -12.59 4.94 10.50
CA ILE A 279 -13.94 4.39 10.41
C ILE A 279 -14.30 4.25 8.92
N PRO A 280 -15.09 3.22 8.53
CA PRO A 280 -15.54 3.07 7.14
C PRO A 280 -16.10 4.37 6.57
N PHE A 281 -15.64 4.74 5.38
CA PHE A 281 -16.08 5.97 4.72
C PHE A 281 -17.42 5.77 4.02
N LEU A 282 -18.19 6.85 3.90
CA LEU A 282 -19.41 6.84 3.10
C LEU A 282 -19.04 6.81 1.63
N ASP A 283 -19.41 5.74 0.93
CA ASP A 283 -19.22 5.62 -0.52
C ASP A 283 -20.42 6.19 -1.27
N LEU A 284 -20.21 7.29 -2.00
CA LEU A 284 -21.16 7.89 -2.94
C LEU A 284 -20.72 7.67 -4.40
N SER A 285 -19.61 6.97 -4.60
CA SER A 285 -19.08 6.69 -5.93
C SER A 285 -19.82 5.53 -6.60
N THR A 286 -19.54 5.31 -7.88
CA THR A 286 -20.06 4.17 -8.64
C THR A 286 -19.19 2.93 -8.52
N ARG A 287 -17.99 3.05 -7.94
CA ARG A 287 -17.03 1.96 -7.80
C ARG A 287 -17.40 1.11 -6.61
N LYS A 288 -17.62 -0.19 -6.83
CA LYS A 288 -17.75 -1.16 -5.75
C LYS A 288 -16.51 -1.10 -4.86
N TYR A 289 -16.67 -1.00 -3.54
CA TYR A 289 -15.55 -0.95 -2.59
C TYR A 289 -14.62 0.27 -2.70
N GLY A 290 -15.05 1.36 -3.35
CA GLY A 290 -14.19 2.53 -3.54
C GLY A 290 -13.77 3.14 -2.21
N ALA A 291 -14.71 3.27 -1.27
CA ALA A 291 -14.45 3.81 0.06
C ALA A 291 -13.45 2.96 0.85
N GLU A 292 -13.57 1.63 0.78
CA GLU A 292 -12.65 0.68 1.42
C GLU A 292 -11.24 0.83 0.86
N VAL A 293 -11.09 0.96 -0.47
CA VAL A 293 -9.79 1.22 -1.09
C VAL A 293 -9.21 2.55 -0.60
N LEU A 294 -10.01 3.63 -0.55
CA LEU A 294 -9.56 4.92 -0.02
C LEU A 294 -9.08 4.83 1.44
N VAL A 295 -9.81 4.11 2.29
CA VAL A 295 -9.42 3.86 3.69
C VAL A 295 -8.06 3.17 3.76
N LEU A 296 -7.80 2.17 2.91
CA LEU A 296 -6.53 1.45 2.88
C LEU A 296 -5.37 2.36 2.47
N HIS A 297 -5.52 3.18 1.42
CA HIS A 297 -4.47 4.12 1.01
C HIS A 297 -4.20 5.19 2.06
N LEU A 298 -5.22 5.67 2.77
CA LEU A 298 -5.00 6.59 3.89
C LEU A 298 -4.29 5.91 5.06
N ALA A 299 -4.69 4.68 5.42
CA ALA A 299 -4.04 3.90 6.47
C ALA A 299 -2.56 3.66 6.14
N LYS A 300 -2.23 3.33 4.88
CA LYS A 300 -0.85 3.20 4.41
C LYS A 300 -0.03 4.44 4.73
N GLN A 301 -0.53 5.61 4.37
CA GLN A 301 0.21 6.87 4.53
C GLN A 301 0.35 7.27 6.01
N LEU A 302 -0.63 6.97 6.85
CA LEU A 302 -0.53 7.16 8.31
C LEU A 302 0.47 6.20 8.97
N VAL A 303 0.56 4.96 8.49
CA VAL A 303 1.55 3.98 8.96
C VAL A 303 2.96 4.41 8.55
N LEU A 304 3.14 4.88 7.31
CA LEU A 304 4.43 5.37 6.80
C LEU A 304 4.91 6.64 7.53
N ASP A 305 3.98 7.51 7.95
CA ASP A 305 4.31 8.71 8.74
C ASP A 305 4.86 8.39 10.14
N GLY A 306 4.52 7.22 10.71
CA GLY A 306 5.13 6.70 11.94
C GLY A 306 4.71 7.38 13.25
N ARG A 307 4.03 8.54 13.21
CA ARG A 307 3.51 9.24 14.41
C ARG A 307 2.15 8.74 14.88
N PHE A 308 1.55 7.80 14.16
CA PHE A 308 0.26 7.23 14.50
C PHE A 308 0.34 5.73 14.76
N LYS A 309 -0.31 5.26 15.83
CA LYS A 309 -0.64 3.83 16.00
C LYS A 309 -1.98 3.57 15.33
N VAL A 310 -1.93 3.05 14.11
CA VAL A 310 -3.12 2.79 13.30
C VAL A 310 -3.76 1.46 13.73
N VAL A 311 -4.97 1.53 14.25
CA VAL A 311 -5.75 0.35 14.65
C VAL A 311 -6.19 -0.43 13.42
N GLU A 312 -6.11 -1.76 13.50
CA GLU A 312 -6.50 -2.64 12.39
C GLU A 312 -8.01 -2.55 12.09
N LEU A 313 -8.34 -2.55 10.79
CA LEU A 313 -9.71 -2.39 10.29
C LEU A 313 -10.66 -3.51 10.75
N GLY A 314 -10.15 -4.73 10.95
CA GLY A 314 -10.93 -5.84 11.49
C GLY A 314 -11.47 -5.57 12.91
N VAL A 315 -10.65 -4.94 13.77
CA VAL A 315 -11.06 -4.52 15.12
C VAL A 315 -12.14 -3.45 15.05
N ILE A 316 -11.96 -2.45 14.18
CA ILE A 316 -12.93 -1.36 13.98
C ILE A 316 -14.27 -1.93 13.50
N ARG A 317 -14.24 -2.83 12.52
CA ARG A 317 -15.42 -3.52 11.99
C ARG A 317 -16.16 -4.31 13.07
N ASP A 318 -15.44 -5.08 13.87
CA ASP A 318 -16.03 -5.84 14.98
C ASP A 318 -16.77 -4.92 15.96
N LYS A 319 -16.13 -3.83 16.42
CA LYS A 319 -16.79 -2.87 17.33
C LYS A 319 -18.03 -2.22 16.71
N ILE A 320 -18.02 -1.91 15.42
CA ILE A 320 -19.19 -1.35 14.72
C ILE A 320 -20.34 -2.36 14.69
N LEU A 321 -20.04 -3.63 14.39
CA LEU A 321 -21.03 -4.71 14.36
C LEU A 321 -21.63 -4.98 15.73
N VAL A 322 -20.79 -5.11 16.77
CA VAL A 322 -21.22 -5.32 18.15
C VAL A 322 -22.05 -4.15 18.66
N SER A 323 -21.66 -2.92 18.34
CA SER A 323 -22.38 -1.69 18.73
C SER A 323 -23.64 -1.43 17.89
N ARG A 324 -23.92 -2.26 16.88
CA ARG A 324 -25.07 -2.14 15.96
C ARG A 324 -25.18 -0.76 15.31
N ILE A 325 -24.04 -0.14 15.01
CA ILE A 325 -24.00 1.18 14.38
C ILE A 325 -24.29 1.01 12.88
N ILE A 326 -25.36 1.65 12.41
CA ILE A 326 -25.75 1.65 11.00
C ILE A 326 -25.35 2.98 10.37
N MET A 327 -24.58 2.91 9.27
CA MET A 327 -24.07 4.09 8.57
C MET A 327 -24.88 4.36 7.30
N THR A 328 -26.09 4.93 7.43
CA THR A 328 -26.94 5.28 6.28
C THR A 328 -26.53 6.56 5.57
N SER A 329 -25.90 7.51 6.27
CA SER A 329 -25.56 8.84 5.72
C SER A 329 -24.21 9.36 6.24
N GLY A 330 -23.30 8.44 6.56
CA GLY A 330 -22.09 8.71 7.33
C GLY A 330 -22.31 8.53 8.84
N ILE A 331 -21.24 8.70 9.61
CA ILE A 331 -21.28 8.50 11.06
C ILE A 331 -21.64 9.80 11.80
N SER A 332 -22.56 9.74 12.77
CA SER A 332 -22.89 10.87 13.64
C SER A 332 -21.81 11.09 14.70
N ASN A 333 -21.69 12.31 15.24
CA ASN A 333 -20.76 12.60 16.34
C ASN A 333 -20.96 11.70 17.56
N SER A 334 -22.22 11.36 17.89
CA SER A 334 -22.53 10.43 18.98
C SER A 334 -21.98 9.02 18.75
N ASN A 335 -21.98 8.56 17.50
CA ASN A 335 -21.44 7.25 17.14
C ASN A 335 -19.90 7.26 17.13
N ILE A 336 -19.28 8.39 16.73
CA ILE A 336 -17.82 8.59 16.85
C ILE A 336 -17.39 8.48 18.31
N ASP A 337 -18.13 9.10 19.24
CA ASP A 337 -17.84 8.99 20.68
C ASP A 337 -17.92 7.54 21.16
N VAL A 338 -18.97 6.80 20.79
CA VAL A 338 -19.12 5.39 21.20
C VAL A 338 -17.97 4.54 20.67
N ILE A 339 -17.63 4.69 19.38
CA ILE A 339 -16.57 3.90 18.74
C ILE A 339 -15.20 4.26 19.33
N SER A 340 -14.87 5.55 19.42
CA SER A 340 -13.58 6.00 19.95
C SER A 340 -13.36 5.55 21.40
N ASN A 341 -14.39 5.64 22.25
CA ASN A 341 -14.34 5.13 23.61
C ASN A 341 -14.17 3.60 23.65
N SER A 342 -14.88 2.86 22.80
CA SER A 342 -14.81 1.39 22.76
C SER A 342 -13.48 0.85 22.23
N LEU A 343 -12.84 1.58 21.31
CA LEU A 343 -11.53 1.25 20.75
C LEU A 343 -10.38 1.79 21.61
N GLY A 344 -10.66 2.72 22.53
CA GLY A 344 -9.64 3.39 23.31
C GLY A 344 -8.72 4.30 22.49
N VAL A 345 -9.18 4.79 21.32
CA VAL A 345 -8.38 5.64 20.43
C VAL A 345 -8.53 7.12 20.75
N GLU A 346 -7.47 7.88 20.53
CA GLU A 346 -7.46 9.33 20.71
C GLU A 346 -8.03 10.05 19.49
N LEU A 347 -7.76 9.50 18.30
CA LEU A 347 -8.12 10.09 17.02
C LEU A 347 -9.01 9.18 16.20
N VAL A 348 -9.96 9.80 15.51
CA VAL A 348 -10.86 9.11 14.58
C VAL A 348 -10.90 9.87 13.26
N ILE A 349 -10.71 9.16 12.15
CA ILE A 349 -10.93 9.70 10.80
C ILE A 349 -12.23 9.14 10.23
N ASN A 350 -13.01 10.05 9.65
CA ASN A 350 -14.21 9.81 8.87
C ASN A 350 -14.02 10.43 7.48
N GLY A 351 -14.69 9.90 6.48
CA GLY A 351 -14.60 10.36 5.11
C GLY A 351 -15.84 10.10 4.28
N LYS A 352 -15.89 10.79 3.15
CA LYS A 352 -16.85 10.56 2.06
C LYS A 352 -16.08 10.44 0.76
N LEU A 353 -16.40 9.42 -0.02
CA LEU A 353 -15.90 9.25 -1.38
C LEU A 353 -16.99 9.67 -2.37
N PHE A 354 -16.71 10.66 -3.20
CA PHE A 354 -17.67 11.20 -4.18
C PHE A 354 -17.49 10.57 -5.55
N ASP A 355 -16.25 10.50 -6.05
CA ASP A 355 -15.92 9.88 -7.33
C ASP A 355 -14.70 8.97 -7.17
N TYR A 356 -14.78 7.80 -7.80
CA TYR A 356 -13.65 6.88 -7.95
C TYR A 356 -13.80 6.18 -9.29
N LEU A 357 -13.10 6.70 -10.30
CA LEU A 357 -13.19 6.22 -11.67
C LEU A 357 -11.85 5.63 -12.07
N GLU A 358 -11.88 4.38 -12.52
CA GLU A 358 -10.74 3.73 -13.13
C GLU A 358 -10.63 4.15 -14.60
N SER A 359 -9.39 4.27 -15.11
CA SER A 359 -9.21 4.36 -16.55
C SER A 359 -9.55 3.01 -17.15
N ASN A 360 -10.74 2.85 -17.75
CA ASN A 360 -11.16 1.58 -18.35
C ASN A 360 -10.91 1.52 -19.86
N THR A 361 -10.83 2.68 -20.51
CA THR A 361 -10.70 2.84 -21.96
C THR A 361 -9.57 3.79 -22.30
N ALA A 362 -8.89 3.55 -23.44
CA ALA A 362 -7.89 4.46 -23.97
C ALA A 362 -8.39 5.91 -24.00
N GLY A 363 -7.64 6.83 -23.37
CA GLY A 363 -7.96 8.26 -23.29
C GLY A 363 -8.84 8.68 -22.10
N GLN A 364 -9.38 7.76 -21.30
CA GLN A 364 -9.97 8.10 -20.01
C GLN A 364 -8.88 8.13 -18.94
N ASN A 365 -8.88 9.16 -18.10
CA ASN A 365 -7.93 9.26 -16.99
C ASN A 365 -8.62 8.83 -15.70
N PRO A 366 -7.90 8.17 -14.77
CA PRO A 366 -8.48 7.87 -13.48
C PRO A 366 -8.86 9.16 -12.77
N LYS A 367 -9.92 9.14 -11.96
CA LYS A 367 -10.41 10.30 -11.22
C LYS A 367 -10.79 9.90 -9.81
N VAL A 368 -10.36 10.70 -8.84
CA VAL A 368 -10.64 10.48 -7.43
C VAL A 368 -11.08 11.79 -6.78
N ASP A 369 -12.17 11.75 -6.03
CA ASP A 369 -12.74 12.88 -5.30
C ASP A 369 -13.25 12.42 -3.93
N PHE A 370 -12.69 12.97 -2.85
CA PHE A 370 -13.08 12.63 -1.49
C PHE A 370 -12.92 13.79 -0.52
N SER A 371 -13.66 13.72 0.60
CA SER A 371 -13.48 14.60 1.75
C SER A 371 -13.19 13.79 3.01
N LEU A 372 -12.30 14.28 3.86
CA LEU A 372 -11.91 13.64 5.12
C LEU A 372 -12.01 14.61 6.28
N GLN A 373 -12.32 14.08 7.46
CA GLN A 373 -12.39 14.82 8.71
C GLN A 373 -11.76 14.00 9.82
N MET A 374 -10.91 14.64 10.62
CA MET A 374 -10.30 14.04 11.82
C MET A 374 -10.91 14.65 13.07
N PHE A 375 -11.29 13.78 14.00
CA PHE A 375 -11.90 14.12 15.28
C PHE A 375 -10.98 13.70 16.41
N GLU A 376 -10.86 14.57 17.42
CA GLU A 376 -10.24 14.24 18.70
C GLU A 376 -11.31 13.83 19.71
N ARG A 377 -11.13 12.66 20.33
CA ARG A 377 -12.07 12.09 21.29
C ARG A 377 -12.29 12.99 22.50
N ASP A 378 -11.21 13.47 23.12
CA ASP A 378 -11.29 14.15 24.42
C ASP A 378 -11.94 15.54 24.32
N THR A 379 -11.61 16.30 23.28
CA THR A 379 -12.14 17.65 23.07
C THR A 379 -13.41 17.67 22.23
N ARG A 380 -13.73 16.55 21.55
CA ARG A 380 -14.80 16.44 20.54
C ARG A 380 -14.69 17.47 19.41
N LYS A 381 -13.47 17.94 19.13
CA LYS A 381 -13.19 18.93 18.09
C LYS A 381 -12.79 18.25 16.80
N ILE A 382 -13.15 18.88 15.69
CA ILE A 382 -12.59 18.57 14.38
C ILE A 382 -11.20 19.19 14.34
N LEU A 383 -10.17 18.35 14.27
CA LEU A 383 -8.79 18.79 14.19
C LEU A 383 -8.43 19.29 12.80
N TRP A 384 -8.89 18.59 11.77
CA TRP A 384 -8.79 19.06 10.41
C TRP A 384 -9.89 18.48 9.52
N ASN A 385 -10.14 19.16 8.42
CA ASN A 385 -11.04 18.78 7.35
C ASN A 385 -10.38 19.09 6.01
N SER A 386 -10.51 18.19 5.05
CA SER A 386 -10.06 18.45 3.69
C SER A 386 -11.04 17.96 2.65
N HIS A 387 -10.95 18.58 1.48
CA HIS A 387 -11.58 18.09 0.26
C HIS A 387 -10.51 18.01 -0.84
N SER A 388 -10.36 16.84 -1.45
CA SER A 388 -9.33 16.56 -2.44
C SER A 388 -9.97 16.01 -3.71
N ARG A 389 -9.59 16.55 -4.86
CA ARG A 389 -10.05 16.09 -6.17
C ARG A 389 -8.92 16.20 -7.18
N ASN A 390 -8.62 15.07 -7.84
CA ASN A 390 -7.64 15.00 -8.91
C ASN A 390 -8.04 14.01 -10.01
N GLN A 391 -7.39 14.16 -11.16
CA GLN A 391 -7.41 13.24 -12.29
C GLN A 391 -5.99 12.80 -12.65
N GLY A 392 -5.85 11.62 -13.27
CA GLY A 392 -4.55 11.04 -13.59
C GLY A 392 -3.72 11.82 -14.61
N ASN A 393 -4.35 12.72 -15.37
CA ASN A 393 -3.67 13.63 -16.29
C ASN A 393 -3.44 15.04 -15.72
N ASP A 394 -3.82 15.31 -14.48
CA ASP A 394 -3.53 16.60 -13.86
C ASP A 394 -2.01 16.81 -13.87
N GLY A 395 -1.54 17.94 -14.39
CA GLY A 395 -0.12 18.32 -14.47
C GLY A 395 0.78 17.41 -15.32
N VAL A 396 0.22 16.63 -16.25
CA VAL A 396 1.04 15.91 -17.24
C VAL A 396 1.83 16.89 -18.10
N PHE A 397 3.13 16.63 -18.28
CA PHE A 397 4.02 17.38 -19.16
C PHE A 397 4.29 16.59 -20.45
N PHE A 398 5.13 17.14 -21.35
CA PHE A 398 5.49 16.50 -22.62
C PHE A 398 5.82 15.00 -22.46
N PHE A 399 5.34 14.17 -23.39
CA PHE A 399 5.51 12.71 -23.44
C PHE A 399 4.91 11.94 -22.26
N ASP A 400 3.72 12.35 -21.79
CA ASP A 400 2.96 11.71 -20.71
C ASP A 400 3.71 11.64 -19.36
N VAL A 401 4.79 12.42 -19.22
CA VAL A 401 5.58 12.48 -18.00
C VAL A 401 4.73 13.03 -16.86
N GLY A 402 4.59 12.23 -15.81
CA GLY A 402 3.81 12.57 -14.62
C GLY A 402 2.35 12.09 -14.68
N GLN A 403 1.94 11.36 -15.72
CA GLN A 403 0.61 10.73 -15.77
C GLN A 403 0.50 9.64 -14.70
N VAL A 404 -0.71 9.50 -14.15
CA VAL A 404 -1.09 8.39 -13.29
C VAL A 404 -2.12 7.55 -14.01
N SER A 405 -1.79 6.27 -14.23
CA SER A 405 -2.58 5.37 -15.06
C SER A 405 -3.76 4.73 -14.32
N THR A 406 -3.66 4.60 -12.99
CA THR A 406 -4.68 3.92 -12.17
C THR A 406 -5.27 4.79 -11.07
N ALA A 407 -6.52 4.54 -10.70
CA ALA A 407 -7.17 5.22 -9.59
C ALA A 407 -6.50 4.89 -8.24
N SER A 408 -6.00 3.65 -8.06
CA SER A 408 -5.23 3.27 -6.87
C SER A 408 -3.96 4.09 -6.70
N ALA A 409 -3.14 4.22 -7.75
CA ALA A 409 -1.92 5.04 -7.69
C ALA A 409 -2.24 6.53 -7.46
N LEU A 410 -3.34 7.03 -8.01
CA LEU A 410 -3.78 8.41 -7.79
C LEU A 410 -4.20 8.63 -6.34
N THR A 411 -4.95 7.68 -5.78
CA THR A 411 -5.40 7.70 -4.38
C THR A 411 -4.21 7.66 -3.42
N ASP A 412 -3.19 6.84 -3.69
CA ASP A 412 -1.96 6.77 -2.88
C ASP A 412 -1.25 8.13 -2.83
N ARG A 413 -1.05 8.78 -3.98
CA ARG A 413 -0.41 10.11 -4.07
C ARG A 413 -1.23 11.21 -3.39
N MET A 414 -2.55 11.20 -3.56
CA MET A 414 -3.44 12.14 -2.87
C MET A 414 -3.42 11.95 -1.36
N SER A 415 -3.42 10.71 -0.88
CA SER A 415 -3.34 10.38 0.54
C SER A 415 -1.99 10.79 1.13
N GLN A 416 -0.90 10.56 0.38
CA GLN A 416 0.44 10.98 0.78
C GLN A 416 0.53 12.50 0.92
N SER A 417 0.05 13.24 -0.08
CA SER A 417 0.04 14.71 -0.05
C SER A 417 -0.77 15.24 1.13
N LEU A 418 -1.88 14.59 1.46
CA LEU A 418 -2.70 14.93 2.61
C LEU A 418 -1.95 14.74 3.94
N VAL A 419 -1.30 13.59 4.13
CA VAL A 419 -0.54 13.30 5.36
C VAL A 419 0.68 14.21 5.46
N ASN A 420 1.39 14.48 4.36
CA ASN A 420 2.49 15.45 4.34
C ASN A 420 2.02 16.86 4.74
N ARG A 421 0.82 17.29 4.31
CA ARG A 421 0.26 18.58 4.70
C ARG A 421 -0.11 18.65 6.18
N LEU A 422 -0.44 17.52 6.82
CA LEU A 422 -0.55 17.45 8.29
C LEU A 422 0.79 17.78 8.96
N ASN A 423 1.91 17.45 8.32
CA ASN A 423 3.26 17.66 8.86
C ASN A 423 3.72 19.10 8.72
N GLU A 424 3.46 19.72 7.57
CA GLU A 424 3.83 21.11 7.31
C GLU A 424 3.20 22.05 8.35
N ASN A 425 1.89 21.91 8.63
CA ASN A 425 1.20 22.72 9.64
C ASN A 425 1.68 22.46 11.08
N ALA A 426 2.19 21.26 11.38
CA ALA A 426 2.80 20.97 12.66
C ALA A 426 4.19 21.63 12.79
N SER A 427 4.92 21.75 11.67
CA SER A 427 6.28 22.30 11.62
C SER A 427 6.36 23.84 11.61
N GLU A 428 5.36 24.54 11.07
CA GLU A 428 5.26 26.02 11.11
C GLU A 428 5.15 26.59 12.55
N LYS A 429 5.04 25.72 13.56
CA LYS A 429 5.12 26.07 15.00
C LYS A 429 6.55 26.11 15.57
N ARG A 430 7.57 25.74 14.81
CA ARG A 430 8.98 25.83 15.21
C ARG A 430 9.59 27.15 14.78
#